data_AF-A0A8I2GKP6-F1
#
_entry.id   AF-A0A8I2GKP6-F1
#
_cell.length_a   1.000
_cell.length_b   1.000
_cell.length_c   1.000
_cell.angle_alpha   90.00
_cell.angle_beta   90.00
_cell.angle_gamma   90.00
#
_symmetry.space_group_name_H-M   'P 1'
#
loop_
_entity.id
_entity.type
_entity.pdbx_description
1 polymer ?
#
loop_
_entity_poly.entity_id
_entity_poly.type
_entity_poly.pdbx_seq_one_letter_code
_entity_poly.pdbx_strand_id
1 'polypeptide(L)'
;MTNENHDGKDAPPPAARLEREELYKLVWSVPGRILGPRLGVSDSYLSLVCRSMAIPRPPPGYWGKAAAGKAGPTPALPESRAGRPTSWTRGQALTSPIRQFYSRLDQTLENGHSLVEFTRERFATARTGPGGIYLTTRSTRVIDLATSTTCLDRALSFAEALFGALEARGHEVTIAAGNLLFRPDIPFSERRHERRGTPVRAPRPTYPTVAIIRGTPLGLAIGEIVGEVEMTYVGDGNFVPRSKTLKRRTEKVAGFTWSEWRAHPTGKLKLVAYAPNRLDSRRPSWTEGTGTKLTRTIEEIVGQLEAFSDSSSSTA
;
A
#
# COMPACT_ATOMS: atom_id res chain seq x y z
N MET A 1 -42.48 -51.44 -2.54
CA MET A 1 -42.36 -50.55 -3.71
C MET A 1 -41.91 -49.20 -3.18
N THR A 2 -40.61 -48.95 -3.31
CA THR A 2 -39.90 -47.76 -2.84
C THR A 2 -40.19 -46.58 -3.75
N ASN A 3 -40.53 -45.44 -3.15
CA ASN A 3 -40.61 -44.16 -3.84
C ASN A 3 -39.32 -43.40 -3.46
N GLU A 4 -38.33 -43.42 -4.35
CA GLU A 4 -37.12 -42.61 -4.21
C GLU A 4 -37.36 -41.25 -4.87
N ASN A 5 -37.43 -40.21 -4.03
CA ASN A 5 -37.41 -38.82 -4.47
C ASN A 5 -36.01 -38.49 -5.02
N HIS A 6 -35.97 -38.16 -6.31
CA HIS A 6 -34.79 -37.68 -7.01
C HIS A 6 -34.67 -36.16 -6.83
N ASP A 7 -34.07 -35.73 -5.73
CA ASP A 7 -33.65 -34.33 -5.51
C ASP A 7 -32.11 -34.29 -5.45
N GLY A 8 -31.49 -34.44 -6.62
CA GLY A 8 -30.07 -34.25 -6.84
C GLY A 8 -29.68 -32.77 -6.74
N LYS A 9 -29.58 -32.25 -5.52
CA LYS A 9 -28.83 -31.02 -5.24
C LYS A 9 -27.35 -31.33 -5.45
N ASP A 10 -26.84 -31.03 -6.63
CA ASP A 10 -25.41 -31.04 -6.94
C ASP A 10 -24.66 -30.12 -5.97
N ALA A 11 -24.08 -30.72 -4.93
CA ALA A 11 -23.12 -30.06 -4.07
C ALA A 11 -21.95 -29.56 -4.94
N PRO A 12 -21.43 -28.34 -4.71
CA PRO A 12 -20.30 -27.85 -5.49
C PRO A 12 -19.12 -28.81 -5.32
N PRO A 13 -18.42 -29.18 -6.41
CA PRO A 13 -17.32 -30.14 -6.34
C PRO A 13 -16.27 -29.69 -5.30
N PRO A 14 -15.57 -30.64 -4.65
CA PRO A 14 -14.50 -30.34 -3.70
C PRO A 14 -13.47 -29.43 -4.37
N ALA A 15 -12.73 -28.63 -3.57
CA ALA A 15 -11.84 -27.55 -4.02
C ALA A 15 -10.79 -28.02 -5.05
N ALA A 16 -11.21 -28.16 -6.30
CA ALA A 16 -10.39 -28.64 -7.39
C ALA A 16 -9.46 -27.52 -7.79
N ARG A 17 -8.16 -27.83 -7.73
CA ARG A 17 -7.11 -27.03 -8.34
C ARG A 17 -7.31 -27.08 -9.84
N LEU A 18 -7.55 -25.93 -10.46
CA LEU A 18 -7.68 -25.78 -11.91
C LEU A 18 -6.40 -25.23 -12.50
N GLU A 19 -5.83 -25.92 -13.47
CA GLU A 19 -4.68 -25.43 -14.23
C GLU A 19 -5.11 -24.38 -15.26
N ARG A 20 -4.18 -23.51 -15.66
CA ARG A 20 -4.43 -22.36 -16.55
C ARG A 20 -5.10 -22.75 -17.86
N GLU A 21 -4.63 -23.82 -18.48
CA GLU A 21 -5.12 -24.34 -19.75
C GLU A 21 -6.56 -24.86 -19.60
N GLU A 22 -6.87 -25.48 -18.47
CA GLU A 22 -8.21 -26.01 -18.17
C GLU A 22 -9.20 -24.88 -17.95
N LEU A 23 -8.82 -23.88 -17.14
CA LEU A 23 -9.66 -22.71 -16.90
C LEU A 23 -9.90 -21.92 -18.19
N TYR A 24 -8.90 -21.81 -19.07
CA TYR A 24 -9.06 -21.21 -20.40
C TYR A 24 -10.11 -21.95 -21.24
N LYS A 25 -10.05 -23.28 -21.32
CA LYS A 25 -11.04 -24.09 -22.05
C LYS A 25 -12.46 -23.89 -21.50
N LEU A 26 -12.61 -23.82 -20.17
CA LEU A 26 -13.90 -23.60 -19.51
C LEU A 26 -14.47 -22.21 -19.81
N VAL A 27 -13.65 -21.17 -19.74
CA VAL A 27 -14.06 -19.78 -19.98
C VAL A 27 -14.53 -19.54 -21.41
N TRP A 28 -14.01 -20.32 -22.36
CA TRP A 28 -14.40 -20.27 -23.78
C TRP A 28 -15.47 -21.29 -24.17
N SER A 29 -15.93 -22.15 -23.26
CA SER A 29 -17.02 -23.11 -23.52
C SER A 29 -18.38 -22.62 -23.04
N VAL A 30 -18.44 -21.84 -21.95
CA VAL A 30 -19.70 -21.33 -21.39
C VAL A 30 -19.59 -19.88 -20.87
N PRO A 31 -20.69 -19.11 -20.85
CA PRO A 31 -20.72 -17.77 -20.26
C PRO A 31 -20.26 -17.72 -18.80
N GLY A 32 -19.52 -16.68 -18.42
CA GLY A 32 -19.01 -16.49 -17.05
C GLY A 32 -20.11 -16.49 -15.97
N ARG A 33 -21.29 -15.94 -16.27
CA ARG A 33 -22.48 -16.00 -15.40
C ARG A 33 -22.95 -17.43 -15.07
N ILE A 34 -22.65 -18.40 -15.93
CA ILE A 34 -22.96 -19.83 -15.74
C ILE A 34 -21.76 -20.54 -15.11
N LEU A 35 -20.55 -20.24 -15.59
CA LEU A 35 -19.32 -20.88 -15.12
C LEU A 35 -18.97 -20.52 -13.67
N GLY A 36 -19.13 -19.25 -13.27
CA GLY A 36 -18.84 -18.78 -11.92
C GLY A 36 -19.57 -19.60 -10.85
N PRO A 37 -20.92 -19.69 -10.88
CA PRO A 37 -21.68 -20.49 -9.93
C PRO A 37 -21.27 -21.97 -9.90
N ARG A 38 -20.94 -22.57 -11.05
CA ARG A 38 -20.45 -23.96 -11.13
C ARG A 38 -19.09 -24.14 -10.44
N LEU A 39 -18.26 -23.10 -10.45
CA LEU A 39 -16.99 -23.05 -9.73
C LEU A 39 -17.13 -22.51 -8.29
N GLY A 40 -18.36 -22.23 -7.84
CA GLY A 40 -18.65 -21.69 -6.51
C GLY A 40 -18.15 -20.26 -6.28
N VAL A 41 -18.04 -19.45 -7.35
CA VAL A 41 -17.57 -18.05 -7.28
C VAL A 41 -18.48 -17.11 -8.07
N SER A 42 -18.39 -15.79 -7.82
CA SER A 42 -19.10 -14.81 -8.66
C SER A 42 -18.43 -14.65 -10.02
N ASP A 43 -19.18 -14.18 -11.03
CA ASP A 43 -18.63 -13.85 -12.36
C ASP A 43 -17.53 -12.77 -12.27
N SER A 44 -17.71 -11.80 -11.38
CA SER A 44 -16.69 -10.78 -11.09
C SER A 44 -15.43 -11.38 -10.48
N TYR A 45 -15.55 -12.38 -9.61
CA TYR A 45 -14.40 -13.08 -9.05
C TYR A 45 -13.70 -13.96 -10.09
N LEU A 46 -14.45 -14.73 -10.88
CA LEU A 46 -13.93 -15.50 -12.01
C LEU A 46 -13.17 -14.61 -13.01
N SER A 47 -13.65 -13.38 -13.23
CA SER A 47 -12.97 -12.36 -14.02
C SER A 47 -11.58 -11.99 -13.46
N LEU A 48 -11.45 -11.92 -12.13
CA LEU A 48 -10.17 -11.67 -11.45
C LEU A 48 -9.23 -12.87 -11.57
N VAL A 49 -9.74 -14.10 -11.44
CA VAL A 49 -8.96 -15.33 -11.63
C VAL A 49 -8.40 -15.42 -13.05
N CYS A 50 -9.23 -15.22 -14.08
CA CYS A 50 -8.75 -15.24 -15.46
C CYS A 50 -7.68 -14.16 -15.69
N ARG A 51 -7.85 -12.98 -15.08
CA ARG A 51 -6.88 -11.89 -15.17
C ARG A 51 -5.56 -12.21 -14.45
N SER A 52 -5.60 -12.88 -13.30
CA SER A 52 -4.39 -13.27 -12.56
C SER A 52 -3.55 -14.25 -13.38
N MET A 53 -4.21 -15.20 -14.03
CA MET A 53 -3.59 -16.25 -14.84
C MET A 53 -3.37 -15.85 -16.31
N ALA A 54 -3.62 -14.59 -16.69
CA ALA A 54 -3.51 -14.07 -18.07
C ALA A 54 -4.31 -14.86 -19.12
N ILE A 55 -5.48 -15.36 -18.73
CA ILE A 55 -6.42 -16.08 -19.59
C ILE A 55 -7.27 -15.05 -20.36
N PRO A 56 -7.24 -15.03 -21.71
CA PRO A 56 -8.11 -14.17 -22.50
C PRO A 56 -9.56 -14.60 -22.29
N ARG A 57 -10.48 -13.63 -22.27
CA ARG A 57 -11.91 -13.90 -22.06
C ARG A 57 -12.72 -13.46 -23.29
N PRO A 58 -13.87 -14.12 -23.54
CA PRO A 58 -14.81 -13.65 -24.55
C PRO A 58 -15.20 -12.17 -24.33
N PRO A 59 -15.15 -11.30 -25.35
CA PRO A 59 -15.55 -9.92 -25.21
C PRO A 59 -17.06 -9.78 -24.95
N PRO A 60 -17.54 -8.64 -24.43
CA PRO A 60 -18.97 -8.37 -24.29
C PRO A 60 -19.71 -8.64 -25.61
N GLY A 61 -20.83 -9.35 -25.54
CA GLY A 61 -21.64 -9.72 -26.71
C GLY A 61 -21.14 -10.93 -27.51
N TYR A 62 -19.97 -11.51 -27.19
CA TYR A 62 -19.47 -12.73 -27.85
C TYR A 62 -20.48 -13.87 -27.82
N TRP A 63 -21.05 -14.17 -26.65
CA TRP A 63 -22.00 -15.28 -26.49
C TRP A 63 -23.31 -15.07 -27.26
N GLY A 64 -23.74 -13.82 -27.46
CA GLY A 64 -24.87 -13.51 -28.33
C GLY A 64 -24.55 -13.79 -29.80
N LYS A 65 -23.34 -13.47 -30.25
CA LYS A 65 -22.87 -13.81 -31.60
C LYS A 65 -22.65 -15.31 -31.77
N ALA A 66 -22.17 -16.01 -30.75
CA ALA A 66 -21.97 -17.46 -30.76
C ALA A 66 -23.32 -18.20 -30.92
N ALA A 67 -24.35 -17.79 -30.19
CA ALA A 67 -25.70 -18.32 -30.35
C ALA A 67 -26.28 -18.10 -31.76
N ALA A 68 -25.84 -17.04 -32.44
CA ALA A 68 -26.22 -16.73 -33.82
C ALA A 68 -25.27 -17.31 -34.89
N GLY A 69 -24.30 -18.16 -34.51
CA GLY A 69 -23.32 -18.76 -35.42
C GLY A 69 -22.29 -17.78 -36.01
N LYS A 70 -22.16 -16.57 -35.43
CA LYS A 70 -21.35 -15.44 -35.95
C LYS A 70 -20.21 -15.03 -35.01
N ALA A 71 -19.83 -15.90 -34.07
CA ALA A 71 -18.71 -15.60 -33.17
C ALA A 71 -17.38 -15.61 -33.94
N GLY A 72 -16.50 -14.67 -33.60
CA GLY A 72 -15.11 -14.69 -34.07
C GLY A 72 -14.32 -15.84 -33.44
N PRO A 73 -13.13 -16.16 -33.96
CA PRO A 73 -12.32 -17.27 -33.45
C PRO A 73 -11.84 -17.02 -32.01
N THR A 74 -11.74 -18.11 -31.25
CA THR A 74 -11.10 -18.15 -29.93
C THR A 74 -9.60 -17.84 -30.08
N PRO A 75 -9.08 -16.76 -29.44
CA PRO A 75 -7.67 -16.41 -29.52
C PRO A 75 -6.82 -17.44 -28.77
N ALA A 76 -5.66 -17.80 -29.31
CA ALA A 76 -4.73 -18.72 -28.65
C ALA A 76 -4.39 -18.26 -27.22
N LEU A 77 -4.24 -19.22 -26.31
CA LEU A 77 -3.81 -18.94 -24.94
C LEU A 77 -2.37 -18.39 -24.99
N PRO A 78 -2.12 -17.15 -24.54
CA PRO A 78 -0.76 -16.61 -24.51
C PRO A 78 0.13 -17.44 -23.58
N GLU A 79 1.44 -17.43 -23.80
CA GLU A 79 2.40 -18.10 -22.92
C GLU A 79 2.32 -17.58 -21.47
N SER A 80 2.69 -18.43 -20.51
CA SER A 80 2.77 -18.02 -19.12
C SER A 80 4.00 -17.17 -18.85
N ARG A 81 3.79 -15.98 -18.30
CA ARG A 81 4.88 -15.07 -17.90
C ARG A 81 5.32 -15.39 -16.47
N ALA A 82 6.62 -15.24 -16.20
CA ALA A 82 7.19 -15.41 -14.87
C ALA A 82 6.42 -14.58 -13.81
N GLY A 83 6.13 -15.21 -12.68
CA GLY A 83 5.40 -14.60 -11.55
C GLY A 83 3.88 -14.72 -11.58
N ARG A 84 3.26 -15.31 -12.63
CA ARG A 84 1.81 -15.57 -12.69
C ARG A 84 1.44 -16.95 -12.14
N PRO A 85 0.31 -17.10 -11.42
CA PRO A 85 -0.19 -18.41 -11.04
C PRO A 85 -0.50 -19.23 -12.30
N THR A 86 -0.01 -20.46 -12.33
CA THR A 86 -0.36 -21.45 -13.36
C THR A 86 -1.56 -22.29 -12.95
N SER A 87 -1.96 -22.25 -11.68
CA SER A 87 -3.16 -22.89 -11.17
C SER A 87 -3.96 -21.97 -10.24
N TRP A 88 -5.24 -22.27 -10.07
CA TRP A 88 -6.12 -21.61 -9.13
C TRP A 88 -6.92 -22.63 -8.34
N THR A 89 -6.98 -22.45 -7.02
CA THR A 89 -7.83 -23.24 -6.12
C THR A 89 -8.89 -22.34 -5.48
N ARG A 90 -10.14 -22.81 -5.42
CA ARG A 90 -11.23 -22.10 -4.75
C ARG A 90 -10.88 -21.87 -3.26
N GLY A 91 -10.97 -20.63 -2.81
CA GLY A 91 -10.65 -20.22 -1.43
C GLY A 91 -9.20 -19.78 -1.20
N GLN A 92 -8.31 -19.99 -2.18
CA GLN A 92 -6.94 -19.47 -2.12
C GLN A 92 -6.92 -17.98 -2.53
N ALA A 93 -6.19 -17.16 -1.77
CA ALA A 93 -5.96 -15.77 -2.13
C ALA A 93 -5.23 -15.68 -3.47
N LEU A 94 -5.71 -14.83 -4.39
CA LEU A 94 -5.10 -14.67 -5.71
C LEU A 94 -3.72 -14.02 -5.57
N THR A 95 -2.67 -14.78 -5.88
CA THR A 95 -1.32 -14.25 -6.09
C THR A 95 -1.22 -13.64 -7.50
N SER A 96 -2.03 -12.64 -7.81
CA SER A 96 -1.90 -11.89 -9.07
C SER A 96 -0.56 -11.13 -9.07
N PRO A 97 0.33 -11.31 -10.06
CA PRO A 97 1.28 -10.27 -10.41
C PRO A 97 0.52 -9.24 -11.24
N ILE A 98 0.74 -8.03 -10.82
CA ILE A 98 -0.11 -6.92 -11.11
C ILE A 98 0.60 -6.16 -12.20
N ARG A 99 0.18 -6.37 -13.44
CA ARG A 99 0.42 -5.40 -14.50
C ARG A 99 -0.87 -5.16 -15.25
N GLN A 100 -1.46 -4.00 -15.00
CA GLN A 100 -1.86 -3.05 -16.03
C GLN A 100 -2.37 -1.75 -15.38
N PHE A 101 -1.46 -0.78 -15.21
CA PHE A 101 -1.68 0.66 -15.43
C PHE A 101 -0.37 1.46 -15.61
N TYR A 102 0.75 0.80 -15.97
CA TYR A 102 1.96 1.50 -16.39
C TYR A 102 1.92 1.73 -17.90
N SER A 103 1.07 2.66 -18.31
CA SER A 103 1.14 3.31 -19.63
C SER A 103 0.72 4.77 -19.48
N ARG A 104 1.39 5.49 -18.57
CA ARG A 104 1.47 6.98 -18.52
C ARG A 104 2.28 7.56 -17.34
N LEU A 105 3.20 6.81 -16.75
CA LEU A 105 4.29 7.38 -15.93
C LEU A 105 5.68 7.04 -16.51
N ASP A 106 5.69 6.61 -17.76
CA ASP A 106 6.90 6.33 -18.56
C ASP A 106 7.16 7.43 -19.61
N GLN A 107 6.23 8.38 -19.73
CA GLN A 107 6.59 9.72 -20.17
C GLN A 107 7.14 10.42 -18.94
N THR A 108 8.40 10.10 -18.68
CA THR A 108 9.36 11.15 -18.51
C THR A 108 9.08 12.11 -17.34
N LEU A 109 9.67 11.77 -16.19
CA LEU A 109 10.58 12.73 -15.58
C LEU A 109 11.70 13.02 -16.60
N GLU A 110 11.36 13.70 -17.72
CA GLU A 110 12.24 13.95 -18.89
C GLU A 110 13.46 14.78 -18.49
N ASN A 111 13.40 15.35 -17.29
CA ASN A 111 14.41 16.20 -16.69
C ASN A 111 14.77 15.74 -15.28
N GLY A 112 14.96 14.44 -15.02
CA GLY A 112 15.69 13.99 -13.81
C GLY A 112 15.25 14.56 -12.45
N HIS A 113 13.99 14.98 -12.30
CA HIS A 113 13.48 15.48 -11.03
C HIS A 113 13.18 14.26 -10.16
N SER A 114 14.04 13.99 -9.17
CA SER A 114 13.86 12.84 -8.26
C SER A 114 12.45 12.84 -7.66
N LEU A 115 11.89 11.65 -7.36
CA LEU A 115 10.57 11.52 -6.71
C LEU A 115 10.46 12.42 -5.45
N VAL A 116 11.59 12.67 -4.82
CA VAL A 116 11.76 13.53 -3.64
C VAL A 116 11.60 15.00 -4.02
N GLU A 117 12.24 15.48 -5.08
CA GLU A 117 12.10 16.87 -5.54
C GLU A 117 10.67 17.18 -6.01
N PHE A 118 10.02 16.28 -6.75
CA PHE A 118 8.60 16.47 -7.07
C PHE A 118 7.75 16.49 -5.80
N THR A 119 8.05 15.64 -4.83
CA THR A 119 7.36 15.67 -3.52
C THR A 119 7.59 17.00 -2.81
N ARG A 120 8.82 17.53 -2.82
CA ARG A 120 9.19 18.83 -2.22
C ARG A 120 8.31 19.95 -2.77
N GLU A 121 8.23 20.07 -4.08
CA GLU A 121 7.39 21.08 -4.75
C GLU A 121 5.91 20.97 -4.33
N ARG A 122 5.39 19.74 -4.25
CA ARG A 122 3.98 19.51 -3.87
C ARG A 122 3.73 19.80 -2.40
N PHE A 123 4.72 19.61 -1.53
CA PHE A 123 4.62 19.89 -0.11
C PHE A 123 4.90 21.36 0.23
N ALA A 124 5.56 22.13 -0.64
CA ALA A 124 5.78 23.57 -0.46
C ALA A 124 4.48 24.38 -0.30
N THR A 125 3.38 23.90 -0.89
CA THR A 125 2.04 24.51 -0.78
C THR A 125 1.06 23.66 0.04
N ALA A 126 1.52 22.57 0.65
CA ALA A 126 0.68 21.68 1.43
C ALA A 126 0.18 22.36 2.71
N ARG A 127 -1.02 21.99 3.12
CA ARG A 127 -1.62 22.45 4.38
C ARG A 127 -1.68 21.30 5.36
N THR A 128 -1.69 21.65 6.64
CA THR A 128 -1.89 20.67 7.70
C THR A 128 -3.29 20.05 7.59
N GLY A 129 -3.36 18.73 7.65
CA GLY A 129 -4.59 17.98 7.55
C GLY A 129 -5.43 18.01 8.83
N PRO A 130 -6.55 17.25 8.85
CA PRO A 130 -7.33 17.03 10.05
C PRO A 130 -6.47 16.53 11.21
N GLY A 131 -6.60 17.17 12.38
CA GLY A 131 -5.77 16.90 13.55
C GLY A 131 -4.54 17.81 13.69
N GLY A 132 -4.23 18.67 12.71
CA GLY A 132 -3.29 19.77 12.89
C GLY A 132 -1.82 19.37 13.04
N ILE A 133 -1.44 18.15 12.62
CA ILE A 133 -0.06 17.64 12.77
C ILE A 133 0.62 17.40 11.41
N TYR A 134 0.11 16.47 10.60
CA TYR A 134 0.75 16.13 9.33
C TYR A 134 0.31 17.05 8.20
N LEU A 135 1.25 17.34 7.31
CA LEU A 135 0.96 17.94 6.01
C LEU A 135 0.12 16.98 5.15
N THR A 136 -0.77 17.55 4.35
CA THR A 136 -1.62 16.83 3.42
C THR A 136 -1.59 17.49 2.04
N THR A 137 -1.65 16.66 1.01
CA THR A 137 -1.68 17.08 -0.39
C THR A 137 -2.73 16.28 -1.16
N ARG A 138 -3.28 16.88 -2.22
CA ARG A 138 -4.18 16.19 -3.16
C ARG A 138 -3.41 15.46 -4.26
N SER A 139 -2.10 15.64 -4.36
CA SER A 139 -1.27 14.96 -5.35
C SER A 139 -1.22 13.46 -5.05
N THR A 140 -1.47 12.64 -6.05
CA THR A 140 -1.31 11.18 -5.98
C THR A 140 0.10 10.73 -6.36
N ARG A 141 0.97 11.66 -6.76
CA ARG A 141 2.32 11.40 -7.28
C ARG A 141 3.41 11.81 -6.28
N VAL A 142 3.12 11.75 -5.00
CA VAL A 142 4.09 12.01 -3.93
C VAL A 142 4.50 10.71 -3.28
N ILE A 143 5.69 10.70 -2.69
CA ILE A 143 6.15 9.55 -1.93
C ILE A 143 5.29 9.34 -0.67
N ASP A 144 5.28 8.13 -0.13
CA ASP A 144 4.57 7.80 1.12
C ASP A 144 5.27 8.42 2.33
N LEU A 145 4.90 9.68 2.57
CA LEU A 145 5.49 10.56 3.56
C LEU A 145 4.43 11.15 4.48
N ALA A 146 4.59 10.92 5.79
CA ALA A 146 3.84 11.56 6.86
C ALA A 146 4.74 12.49 7.65
N THR A 147 4.62 13.81 7.51
CA THR A 147 5.54 14.75 8.17
C THR A 147 4.84 16.03 8.58
N SER A 148 5.29 16.66 9.67
CA SER A 148 4.95 18.04 9.99
C SER A 148 5.72 19.02 9.11
N THR A 149 5.30 20.28 9.09
CA THR A 149 6.04 21.36 8.40
C THR A 149 7.50 21.44 8.85
N THR A 150 7.75 21.30 10.15
CA THR A 150 9.10 21.42 10.72
C THR A 150 10.02 20.24 10.41
N CYS A 151 9.46 19.08 10.04
CA CYS A 151 10.24 17.87 9.76
C CYS A 151 10.30 17.53 8.25
N LEU A 152 9.66 18.33 7.39
CA LEU A 152 9.57 18.07 5.95
C LEU A 152 10.95 17.90 5.30
N ASP A 153 11.83 18.90 5.40
CA ASP A 153 13.13 18.86 4.72
C ASP A 153 13.98 17.68 5.17
N ARG A 154 13.97 17.40 6.47
CA ARG A 154 14.72 16.28 7.04
C ARG A 154 14.20 14.92 6.55
N ALA A 155 12.89 14.79 6.42
CA ALA A 155 12.29 13.57 5.90
C ALA A 155 12.57 13.38 4.40
N LEU A 156 12.55 14.47 3.62
CA LEU A 156 12.93 14.46 2.21
C LEU A 156 14.41 14.13 2.03
N SER A 157 15.32 14.72 2.81
CA SER A 157 16.75 14.37 2.78
C SER A 157 17.01 12.91 3.13
N PHE A 158 16.26 12.35 4.09
CA PHE A 158 16.34 10.91 4.37
C PHE A 158 15.83 10.06 3.21
N ALA A 159 14.71 10.43 2.60
CA ALA A 159 14.17 9.74 1.43
C ALA A 159 15.17 9.76 0.25
N GLU A 160 15.77 10.91 -0.04
CA GLU A 160 16.78 11.07 -1.11
C GLU A 160 17.94 10.10 -0.91
N ALA A 161 18.49 10.06 0.31
CA ALA A 161 19.64 9.23 0.63
C ALA A 161 19.29 7.73 0.62
N LEU A 162 18.09 7.36 1.09
CA LEU A 162 17.61 5.98 1.05
C LEU A 162 17.39 5.50 -0.39
N PHE A 163 16.73 6.31 -1.23
CA PHE A 163 16.42 5.95 -2.61
C PHE A 163 17.70 5.89 -3.44
N GLY A 164 18.60 6.86 -3.29
CA GLY A 164 19.91 6.82 -3.95
C GLY A 164 20.72 5.58 -3.57
N ALA A 165 20.67 5.12 -2.32
CA ALA A 165 21.36 3.90 -1.90
C ALA A 165 20.70 2.61 -2.48
N LEU A 166 19.38 2.57 -2.60
CA LEU A 166 18.68 1.47 -3.28
C LEU A 166 19.03 1.42 -4.78
N GLU A 167 19.00 2.57 -5.44
CA GLU A 167 19.31 2.71 -6.87
C GLU A 167 20.78 2.38 -7.17
N ALA A 168 21.71 2.79 -6.30
CA ALA A 168 23.12 2.45 -6.41
C ALA A 168 23.39 0.94 -6.34
N ARG A 169 22.47 0.17 -5.72
CA ARG A 169 22.51 -1.30 -5.66
C ARG A 169 21.65 -1.97 -6.74
N GLY A 170 21.14 -1.18 -7.70
CA GLY A 170 20.38 -1.65 -8.86
C GLY A 170 18.89 -1.87 -8.60
N HIS A 171 18.34 -1.38 -7.48
CA HIS A 171 16.92 -1.50 -7.17
C HIS A 171 16.17 -0.23 -7.60
N GLU A 172 15.14 -0.39 -8.44
CA GLU A 172 14.30 0.72 -8.88
C GLU A 172 13.37 1.20 -7.75
N VAL A 173 13.25 2.51 -7.55
CA VAL A 173 12.25 3.10 -6.65
C VAL A 173 11.21 3.87 -7.46
N THR A 174 9.92 3.60 -7.21
CA THR A 174 8.83 4.22 -7.97
C THR A 174 7.57 4.43 -7.11
N ILE A 175 6.63 5.24 -7.61
CA ILE A 175 5.29 5.35 -7.04
C ILE A 175 4.37 4.44 -7.85
N ALA A 176 3.88 3.37 -7.23
CA ALA A 176 3.13 2.33 -7.92
C ALA A 176 1.69 2.75 -8.22
N ALA A 177 1.49 3.43 -9.35
CA ALA A 177 0.17 3.78 -9.85
C ALA A 177 -0.62 2.53 -10.32
N GLY A 178 -1.61 2.09 -9.53
CA GLY A 178 -2.52 1.00 -9.92
C GLY A 178 -3.29 0.34 -8.76
N ASN A 179 -4.40 -0.33 -9.06
CA ASN A 179 -5.40 -0.83 -8.09
C ASN A 179 -5.07 -2.17 -7.42
N LEU A 180 -3.80 -2.46 -7.26
CA LEU A 180 -3.39 -3.84 -7.13
C LEU A 180 -2.26 -4.02 -6.09
N LEU A 181 -1.48 -2.98 -5.81
CA LEU A 181 -0.63 -2.92 -4.63
C LEU A 181 -1.39 -2.24 -3.49
N PHE A 182 -1.43 -2.90 -2.34
CA PHE A 182 -2.10 -2.41 -1.14
C PHE A 182 -1.13 -1.67 -0.24
N ARG A 183 -1.53 -0.48 0.21
CA ARG A 183 -0.84 0.26 1.27
C ARG A 183 -1.57 0.05 2.60
N PRO A 184 -1.01 -0.71 3.56
CA PRO A 184 -1.66 -0.94 4.84
C PRO A 184 -1.84 0.33 5.64
N ASP A 185 -2.68 0.24 6.67
CA ASP A 185 -2.62 1.23 7.73
C ASP A 185 -1.28 1.12 8.45
N ILE A 186 -0.54 2.23 8.45
CA ILE A 186 0.78 2.34 9.05
C ILE A 186 0.70 3.52 10.02
N PRO A 187 0.56 3.24 11.33
CA PRO A 187 0.53 4.29 12.32
C PRO A 187 1.95 4.80 12.62
N PHE A 188 2.08 6.12 12.66
CA PHE A 188 3.28 6.82 13.13
C PHE A 188 3.03 7.50 14.49
N SER A 189 1.97 7.12 15.20
CA SER A 189 1.67 7.64 16.54
C SER A 189 2.10 6.66 17.63
N GLU A 190 2.86 7.13 18.60
CA GLU A 190 3.15 6.44 19.85
C GLU A 190 2.17 6.95 20.92
N ARG A 191 1.07 6.23 21.13
CA ARG A 191 0.08 6.56 22.18
C ARG A 191 0.53 5.98 23.50
N ARG A 192 0.48 6.76 24.57
CA ARG A 192 0.77 6.28 25.94
C ARG A 192 -0.40 6.52 26.89
N HIS A 193 -1.25 7.49 26.59
CA HIS A 193 -2.43 7.84 27.37
C HIS A 193 -3.72 7.53 26.60
N GLU A 194 -4.70 6.94 27.28
CA GLU A 194 -6.08 6.86 26.77
C GLU A 194 -6.65 8.27 26.67
N ARG A 195 -7.29 8.63 25.55
CA ARG A 195 -8.06 9.88 25.49
C ARG A 195 -9.34 9.81 24.68
N ARG A 196 -10.32 10.53 25.23
CA ARG A 196 -11.40 11.20 24.49
C ARG A 196 -10.75 12.09 23.42
N GLY A 197 -10.93 11.77 22.14
CA GLY A 197 -10.42 12.56 21.02
C GLY A 197 -10.23 11.76 19.72
N THR A 198 -10.21 12.44 18.57
CA THR A 198 -10.02 11.80 17.26
C THR A 198 -8.57 11.32 17.11
N PRO A 199 -8.34 10.08 16.60
CA PRO A 199 -6.99 9.62 16.39
C PRO A 199 -6.21 10.43 15.35
N VAL A 200 -4.94 10.75 15.66
CA VAL A 200 -4.02 11.29 14.65
C VAL A 200 -3.81 10.24 13.58
N ARG A 201 -4.27 10.53 12.37
CA ARG A 201 -4.11 9.65 11.21
C ARG A 201 -3.01 10.20 10.31
N ALA A 202 -2.03 9.35 10.01
CA ALA A 202 -1.05 9.65 8.99
C ALA A 202 -1.74 9.78 7.61
N PRO A 203 -1.29 10.70 6.75
CA PRO A 203 -1.74 10.74 5.37
C PRO A 203 -1.48 9.38 4.71
N ARG A 204 -2.40 8.95 3.86
CA ARG A 204 -2.28 7.73 3.07
C ARG A 204 -2.34 8.13 1.60
N PRO A 205 -1.18 8.22 0.91
CA PRO A 205 -1.19 8.47 -0.52
C PRO A 205 -1.98 7.38 -1.24
N THR A 206 -2.62 7.75 -2.35
CA THR A 206 -3.38 6.82 -3.19
C THR A 206 -2.53 5.69 -3.73
N TYR A 207 -1.26 5.97 -4.03
CA TYR A 207 -0.31 5.02 -4.59
C TYR A 207 0.88 4.87 -3.64
N PRO A 208 1.29 3.63 -3.31
CA PRO A 208 2.43 3.41 -2.43
C PRO A 208 3.74 3.73 -3.14
N THR A 209 4.73 4.21 -2.39
CA THR A 209 6.13 4.17 -2.82
C THR A 209 6.63 2.75 -2.69
N VAL A 210 7.24 2.22 -3.75
CA VAL A 210 7.76 0.86 -3.79
C VAL A 210 9.21 0.85 -4.27
N ALA A 211 10.02 0.01 -3.66
CA ALA A 211 11.31 -0.41 -4.18
C ALA A 211 11.14 -1.79 -4.85
N ILE A 212 11.66 -1.96 -6.07
CA ILE A 212 11.67 -3.21 -6.81
C ILE A 212 13.00 -3.91 -6.52
N ILE A 213 12.99 -4.81 -5.54
CA ILE A 213 14.18 -5.55 -5.12
C ILE A 213 14.14 -6.92 -5.80
N ARG A 214 15.04 -7.15 -6.75
CA ARG A 214 15.14 -8.41 -7.53
C ARG A 214 13.80 -8.82 -8.17
N GLY A 215 13.02 -7.83 -8.64
CA GLY A 215 11.71 -8.04 -9.25
C GLY A 215 10.53 -8.14 -8.26
N THR A 216 10.79 -8.18 -6.96
CA THR A 216 9.76 -8.19 -5.92
C THR A 216 9.46 -6.76 -5.45
N PRO A 217 8.20 -6.29 -5.54
CA PRO A 217 7.85 -4.96 -5.04
C PRO A 217 7.78 -4.96 -3.51
N LEU A 218 8.46 -4.00 -2.90
CA LEU A 218 8.47 -3.76 -1.47
C LEU A 218 7.97 -2.34 -1.18
N GLY A 219 6.88 -2.21 -0.45
CA GLY A 219 6.31 -0.91 -0.09
C GLY A 219 7.14 -0.23 0.99
N LEU A 220 7.36 1.07 0.84
CA LEU A 220 8.11 1.92 1.77
C LEU A 220 7.22 3.06 2.25
N ALA A 221 7.15 3.29 3.55
CA ALA A 221 6.47 4.43 4.15
C ALA A 221 7.39 5.13 5.16
N ILE A 222 7.58 6.43 4.97
CA ILE A 222 8.39 7.29 5.84
C ILE A 222 7.44 8.16 6.65
N GLY A 223 7.66 8.25 7.97
CA GLY A 223 6.83 9.09 8.81
C GLY A 223 7.57 9.69 9.98
N GLU A 224 7.25 10.93 10.31
CA GLU A 224 7.59 11.55 11.57
C GLU A 224 6.74 10.94 12.69
N ILE A 225 7.39 10.51 13.76
CA ILE A 225 6.70 9.97 14.92
C ILE A 225 5.98 11.09 15.65
N VAL A 226 4.73 10.82 16.00
CA VAL A 226 3.91 11.65 16.87
C VAL A 226 3.84 11.00 18.23
N GLY A 227 4.40 11.67 19.23
CA GLY A 227 4.30 11.28 20.63
C GLY A 227 3.26 12.11 21.36
N GLU A 228 3.11 11.88 22.65
CA GLU A 228 2.27 12.70 23.52
C GLU A 228 3.13 13.61 24.38
N VAL A 229 2.79 14.89 24.38
CA VAL A 229 3.43 15.91 25.19
C VAL A 229 2.37 16.52 26.09
N GLU A 230 2.70 16.66 27.37
CA GLU A 230 1.86 17.41 28.29
C GLU A 230 1.97 18.91 27.97
N MET A 231 0.86 19.49 27.55
CA MET A 231 0.74 20.87 27.14
C MET A 231 -0.03 21.65 28.21
N THR A 232 0.35 22.90 28.44
CA THR A 232 -0.38 23.85 29.26
C THR A 232 -1.11 24.84 28.35
N TYR A 233 -2.42 24.99 28.54
CA TYR A 233 -3.20 26.04 27.89
C TYR A 233 -2.81 27.41 28.45
N VAL A 234 -2.59 28.39 27.56
CA VAL A 234 -2.13 29.74 27.91
C VAL A 234 -3.00 30.87 27.34
N GLY A 235 -4.25 30.57 26.96
CA GLY A 235 -5.20 31.55 26.40
C GLY A 235 -5.33 31.48 24.87
N ASP A 236 -6.45 31.96 24.33
CA ASP A 236 -6.71 32.13 22.89
C ASP A 236 -6.53 30.89 22.01
N GLY A 237 -6.74 29.70 22.58
CA GLY A 237 -6.53 28.43 21.87
C GLY A 237 -5.07 27.99 21.79
N ASN A 238 -4.16 28.72 22.43
CA ASN A 238 -2.73 28.44 22.42
C ASN A 238 -2.32 27.48 23.53
N PHE A 239 -1.40 26.59 23.18
CA PHE A 239 -0.86 25.57 24.06
C PHE A 239 0.66 25.59 23.97
N VAL A 240 1.32 25.51 25.13
CA VAL A 240 2.78 25.42 25.21
C VAL A 240 3.19 24.15 25.97
N PRO A 241 4.31 23.50 25.61
CA PRO A 241 4.79 22.36 26.37
C PRO A 241 4.98 22.72 27.84
N ARG A 242 4.48 21.89 28.77
CA ARG A 242 4.57 22.13 30.22
C ARG A 242 6.01 22.35 30.70
N SER A 243 6.98 21.66 30.07
CA SER A 243 8.41 21.82 30.32
C SER A 243 8.93 23.24 30.04
N LYS A 244 8.35 23.96 29.08
CA LYS A 244 8.67 25.36 28.78
C LYS A 244 7.98 26.31 29.77
N THR A 245 6.74 26.02 30.15
CA THR A 245 5.98 26.79 31.16
C THR A 245 6.65 26.75 32.53
N LEU A 246 7.16 25.59 32.95
CA LEU A 246 7.89 25.42 34.21
C LEU A 246 9.17 26.29 34.29
N LYS A 247 9.80 26.57 33.15
CA LYS A 247 10.97 27.47 33.06
C LYS A 247 10.59 28.96 33.09
N ARG A 248 9.34 29.30 32.74
CA ARG A 248 8.79 30.66 32.70
C ARG A 248 8.03 31.06 33.97
N ARG A 249 8.29 30.42 35.12
CA ARG A 249 7.59 30.66 36.40
C ARG A 249 7.51 32.13 36.86
N THR A 250 8.26 33.04 36.27
CA THR A 250 8.24 34.49 36.52
C THR A 250 7.23 35.29 35.68
N GLU A 251 6.73 34.77 34.56
CA GLU A 251 5.73 35.47 33.72
C GLU A 251 4.32 34.99 34.09
N LYS A 252 3.51 35.87 34.71
CA LYS A 252 2.10 35.58 34.98
C LYS A 252 1.35 35.46 33.65
N VAL A 253 1.03 34.25 33.24
CA VAL A 253 0.06 34.01 32.15
C VAL A 253 -1.30 34.47 32.67
N ALA A 254 -1.87 35.50 32.05
CA ALA A 254 -3.18 36.02 32.44
C ALA A 254 -4.29 35.04 32.01
N GLY A 255 -5.21 34.68 32.93
CA GLY A 255 -6.39 33.86 32.63
C GLY A 255 -6.38 32.42 33.20
N PHE A 256 -7.38 31.63 32.81
CA PHE A 256 -7.50 30.22 33.19
C PHE A 256 -6.47 29.36 32.46
N THR A 257 -5.76 28.50 33.19
CA THR A 257 -4.80 27.53 32.61
C THR A 257 -5.15 26.12 33.07
N TRP A 258 -4.93 25.13 32.20
CA TRP A 258 -5.01 23.72 32.55
C TRP A 258 -3.94 22.95 31.78
N SER A 259 -3.63 21.75 32.26
CA SER A 259 -2.70 20.84 31.58
C SER A 259 -3.47 19.74 30.89
N GLU A 260 -3.01 19.38 29.69
CA GLU A 260 -3.53 18.23 28.97
C GLU A 260 -2.49 17.58 28.07
N TRP A 261 -2.56 16.26 27.93
CA TRP A 261 -1.75 15.51 26.99
C TRP A 261 -2.28 15.71 25.57
N ARG A 262 -1.41 16.17 24.68
CA ARG A 262 -1.71 16.33 23.25
C ARG A 262 -0.70 15.57 22.40
N ALA A 263 -1.18 15.10 21.27
CA ALA A 263 -0.32 14.58 20.23
C ALA A 263 0.58 15.71 19.68
N HIS A 264 1.87 15.44 19.57
CA HIS A 264 2.86 16.40 19.11
C HIS A 264 3.90 15.70 18.21
N PRO A 265 4.25 16.28 17.03
CA PRO A 265 5.34 15.78 16.21
C PRO A 265 6.67 15.81 16.97
N THR A 266 7.40 14.69 17.00
CA THR A 266 8.61 14.54 17.82
C THR A 266 9.89 14.98 17.12
N GLY A 267 9.85 15.20 15.81
CA GLY A 267 11.05 15.37 15.01
C GLY A 267 11.90 14.11 14.90
N LYS A 268 11.34 12.92 15.13
CA LYS A 268 12.00 11.60 14.91
C LYS A 268 11.36 10.89 13.73
N LEU A 269 12.17 10.34 12.83
CA LEU A 269 11.68 9.58 11.67
C LEU A 269 11.50 8.10 12.01
N LYS A 270 10.57 7.50 11.28
CA LYS A 270 10.36 6.07 11.18
C LYS A 270 10.22 5.67 9.72
N LEU A 271 10.96 4.65 9.31
CA LEU A 271 10.74 3.93 8.06
C LEU A 271 9.99 2.65 8.37
N VAL A 272 8.97 2.32 7.57
CA VAL A 272 8.27 1.04 7.61
C VAL A 272 8.30 0.43 6.23
N ALA A 273 8.76 -0.82 6.12
CA ALA A 273 8.62 -1.60 4.91
C ALA A 273 7.54 -2.66 5.07
N TYR A 274 6.87 -3.00 3.96
CA TYR A 274 5.76 -3.95 3.95
C TYR A 274 5.65 -4.62 2.58
N ALA A 275 5.13 -5.85 2.54
CA ALA A 275 4.84 -6.50 1.28
C ALA A 275 3.50 -5.98 0.73
N PRO A 276 3.49 -5.19 -0.36
CA PRO A 276 2.28 -4.55 -0.87
C PRO A 276 1.31 -5.53 -1.54
N ASN A 277 1.73 -6.78 -1.74
CA ASN A 277 0.95 -7.88 -2.29
C ASN A 277 0.42 -8.87 -1.21
N ARG A 278 0.73 -8.66 0.08
CA ARG A 278 0.33 -9.54 1.18
C ARG A 278 -0.19 -8.75 2.37
N LEU A 279 -1.44 -8.99 2.77
CA LEU A 279 -2.09 -8.26 3.87
C LEU A 279 -1.46 -8.57 5.25
N ASP A 280 -1.05 -9.82 5.47
CA ASP A 280 -0.55 -10.32 6.77
C ASP A 280 0.98 -10.43 6.87
N SER A 281 1.74 -9.70 6.03
CA SER A 281 3.21 -9.75 6.11
C SER A 281 3.75 -9.03 7.35
N ARG A 282 4.81 -9.57 7.95
CA ARG A 282 5.67 -8.86 8.92
C ARG A 282 6.09 -7.50 8.33
N ARG A 283 6.11 -6.46 9.15
CA ARG A 283 6.45 -5.09 8.73
C ARG A 283 7.70 -4.63 9.45
N PRO A 284 8.91 -4.89 8.92
CA PRO A 284 10.12 -4.37 9.54
C PRO A 284 10.04 -2.84 9.57
N SER A 285 10.51 -2.26 10.67
CA SER A 285 10.49 -0.82 10.85
C SER A 285 11.74 -0.34 11.57
N TRP A 286 12.23 0.82 11.14
CA TRP A 286 13.41 1.47 11.67
C TRP A 286 12.99 2.81 12.23
N THR A 287 13.34 3.09 13.48
CA THR A 287 12.90 4.27 14.21
C THR A 287 14.10 4.98 14.79
N GLU A 288 14.15 6.31 14.66
CA GLU A 288 15.20 7.10 15.28
C GLU A 288 15.15 7.01 16.81
N GLY A 289 16.29 6.67 17.39
CA GLY A 289 16.52 6.62 18.83
C GLY A 289 17.14 7.92 19.35
N THR A 290 17.49 7.91 20.64
CA THR A 290 18.31 8.99 21.22
C THR A 290 19.73 8.88 20.65
N GLY A 291 20.14 9.82 19.81
CA GLY A 291 21.49 9.86 19.20
C GLY A 291 21.65 9.07 17.89
N THR A 292 20.72 8.18 17.57
CA THR A 292 20.74 7.37 16.33
C THR A 292 19.82 7.99 15.27
N LYS A 293 20.41 8.43 14.16
CA LYS A 293 19.70 8.96 12.99
C LYS A 293 19.63 7.91 11.89
N LEU A 294 18.48 7.76 11.24
CA LEU A 294 18.31 6.76 10.15
C LEU A 294 19.24 7.04 8.96
N THR A 295 19.60 8.30 8.74
CA THR A 295 20.55 8.68 7.68
C THR A 295 21.95 8.09 7.87
N ARG A 296 22.34 7.70 9.10
CA ARG A 296 23.64 7.07 9.38
C ARG A 296 23.63 5.55 9.19
N THR A 297 22.46 4.95 9.06
CA THR A 297 22.28 3.50 8.98
C THR A 297 21.69 3.07 7.63
N ILE A 298 21.84 3.89 6.59
CA ILE A 298 21.21 3.65 5.28
C ILE A 298 21.64 2.32 4.68
N GLU A 299 22.95 2.05 4.59
CA GLU A 299 23.45 0.79 4.02
C GLU A 299 22.96 -0.44 4.81
N GLU A 300 22.88 -0.34 6.13
CA GLU A 300 22.34 -1.40 6.98
C GLU A 300 20.84 -1.61 6.70
N ILE A 301 20.07 -0.52 6.61
CA ILE A 301 18.64 -0.56 6.28
C ILE A 301 18.45 -1.23 4.91
N VAL A 302 19.22 -0.84 3.89
CA VAL A 302 19.10 -1.41 2.55
C VAL A 302 19.43 -2.90 2.54
N GLY A 303 20.49 -3.34 3.23
CA GLY A 303 20.81 -4.76 3.39
C GLY A 303 19.68 -5.55 4.08
N GLN A 304 19.02 -4.95 5.08
CA GLN A 304 17.87 -5.57 5.75
C GLN A 304 16.61 -5.59 4.86
N LEU A 305 16.41 -4.60 4.00
CA LEU A 305 15.34 -4.59 2.99
C LEU A 305 15.55 -5.69 1.95
N GLU A 306 16.78 -5.88 1.49
CA GLU A 306 17.16 -6.98 0.59
C GLU A 306 16.85 -8.35 1.22
N ALA A 307 17.33 -8.60 2.44
CA ALA A 307 17.05 -9.84 3.16
C ALA A 307 15.55 -10.07 3.42
N PHE A 308 14.81 -9.00 3.71
CA PHE A 308 13.36 -9.09 3.88
C PHE A 308 12.64 -9.46 2.57
N SER A 309 13.06 -8.90 1.43
CA SER A 309 12.53 -9.24 0.11
C SER A 309 12.72 -10.72 -0.22
N ASP A 310 13.90 -11.28 0.11
CA ASP A 310 14.22 -12.69 -0.11
C ASP A 310 13.31 -13.63 0.71
N SER A 311 13.14 -13.33 1.99
CA SER A 311 12.25 -14.11 2.87
C SER A 311 10.77 -14.06 2.43
N SER A 312 10.38 -12.94 1.82
CA SER A 312 9.02 -12.74 1.28
C SER A 312 8.82 -13.50 -0.03
N SER A 313 9.89 -13.75 -0.80
CA SER A 313 9.84 -14.45 -2.08
C SER A 313 9.85 -15.99 -1.92
N SER A 314 10.49 -16.52 -0.86
CA SER A 314 10.64 -17.97 -0.61
C SER A 314 9.37 -18.69 -0.10
N THR A 315 8.34 -17.95 0.29
CA THR A 315 7.06 -18.47 0.83
C THR A 315 5.91 -18.41 -0.19
N ALA A 316 6.22 -18.25 -1.48
CA ALA A 316 5.25 -18.14 -2.57
C ALA A 316 5.08 -19.46 -3.33
#